data_AF-A0A7X6WE73-F1
#
_entry.id   AF-A0A7X6WE73-F1
#
_cell.length_a   1.000
_cell.length_b   1.000
_cell.length_c   1.000
_cell.angle_alpha   90.00
_cell.angle_beta   90.00
_cell.angle_gamma   90.00
#
_symmetry.space_group_name_H-M   'P 1'
#
loop_
_entity.id
_entity.type
_entity.pdbx_description
1 polymer ?
#
loop_
_entity_poly.entity_id
_entity_poly.type
_entity_poly.pdbx_seq_one_letter_code
_entity_poly.pdbx_strand_id
1 'polypeptide(L)' 'KLFLNHRDNNPVFDKVKEAGNVGLPCLVIGNGEKIIFQVEGMNLEDIKG' A
#
# COMPACT_ATOMS: atom_id res chain seq x y z
N LYS A 1 -1.12 -14.50 -0.31
CA LYS A 1 -1.21 -13.85 -1.65
C LYS A 1 -2.18 -12.65 -1.70
N LEU A 2 -2.88 -12.30 -0.60
CA LEU A 2 -3.89 -11.23 -0.59
C LEU A 2 -3.35 -9.88 -1.07
N PHE A 3 -2.16 -9.50 -0.62
CA PHE A 3 -1.49 -8.27 -1.09
C PHE A 3 -1.26 -8.24 -2.61
N LEU A 4 -0.77 -9.33 -3.21
CA LEU A 4 -0.52 -9.38 -4.67
C LEU A 4 -1.81 -9.20 -5.45
N ASN A 5 -2.88 -9.88 -5.03
CA ASN A 5 -4.19 -9.72 -5.65
C ASN A 5 -4.72 -8.27 -5.50
N HIS A 6 -4.49 -7.64 -4.36
CA HIS A 6 -4.88 -6.24 -4.15
C HIS A 6 -4.06 -5.29 -5.03
N ARG A 7 -2.74 -5.48 -5.12
CA ARG A 7 -1.85 -4.69 -5.99
C ARG A 7 -2.24 -4.79 -7.46
N ASP A 8 -2.59 -5.99 -7.92
CA ASP A 8 -2.86 -6.26 -9.33
C ASP A 8 -4.26 -5.79 -9.75
N ASN A 9 -5.19 -5.60 -8.80
CA ASN A 9 -6.57 -5.19 -9.08
C ASN A 9 -6.96 -3.80 -8.52
N ASN A 10 -6.05 -3.08 -7.87
CA ASN A 10 -6.33 -1.74 -7.33
C ASN A 10 -5.80 -0.64 -8.26
N PRO A 11 -6.68 0.23 -8.81
CA PRO A 11 -6.31 1.28 -9.78
C PRO A 11 -5.25 2.27 -9.29
N VAL A 12 -5.03 2.38 -7.98
CA VAL A 12 -3.98 3.26 -7.44
C VAL A 12 -2.60 2.82 -7.92
N PHE A 13 -2.38 1.51 -8.11
CA PHE A 13 -1.13 0.98 -8.61
C PHE A 13 -0.99 1.15 -10.13
N ASP A 14 -2.09 1.27 -10.87
CA ASP A 14 -2.03 1.49 -12.31
C ASP A 14 -1.49 2.88 -12.61
N LYS A 15 -1.97 3.90 -11.90
CA LYS A 15 -1.41 5.27 -11.99
C LYS A 15 0.08 5.33 -11.62
N VAL A 16 0.50 4.54 -10.64
CA VAL A 16 1.90 4.44 -10.21
C VAL A 16 2.76 3.79 -11.30
N LYS A 17 2.27 2.71 -11.91
CA LYS A 17 2.94 2.03 -13.05
C LYS A 17 3.01 2.94 -14.27
N GLU A 18 1.93 3.64 -14.61
CA GLU A 18 1.87 4.61 -15.72
C GLU A 18 2.88 5.74 -15.55
N ALA A 19 3.07 6.21 -14.31
CA ALA A 19 4.10 7.18 -13.97
C ALA A 19 5.54 6.62 -14.00
N GLY A 20 5.74 5.34 -14.36
CA GLY A 20 7.03 4.69 -14.40
C GLY A 20 7.60 4.30 -13.03
N ASN A 21 6.80 4.39 -11.96
CA ASN A 21 7.22 4.04 -10.63
C ASN A 21 7.08 2.53 -10.40
N VAL A 22 8.06 1.92 -9.71
CA VAL A 22 8.11 0.48 -9.44
C VAL A 22 7.14 0.06 -8.33
N GLY A 23 6.68 1.01 -7.51
CA GLY A 23 5.76 0.73 -6.40
C GLY A 23 5.24 1.99 -5.70
N LEU A 24 4.31 1.78 -4.78
CA LEU A 24 3.66 2.81 -3.97
C LEU A 24 3.99 2.57 -2.49
N PRO A 25 4.52 3.57 -1.74
CA PRO A 25 4.70 3.45 -0.30
C PRO A 25 3.37 3.13 0.38
N CYS A 26 3.32 2.00 1.08
CA CYS A 26 2.13 1.55 1.78
C CYS A 26 2.51 0.69 3.00
N LEU A 27 1.64 0.71 4.00
CA LEU A 27 1.73 -0.18 5.16
C LEU A 27 0.76 -1.34 4.96
N VAL A 28 1.28 -2.57 5.06
CA VAL A 28 0.49 -3.80 4.93
C VAL A 28 0.39 -4.47 6.30
N ILE A 29 -0.84 -4.66 6.77
CA ILE A 29 -1.15 -5.28 8.06
C ILE A 29 -1.82 -6.64 7.81
N GLY A 30 -1.49 -7.63 8.64
CA GLY A 30 -2.15 -8.95 8.61
C GLY A 30 -2.00 -9.67 7.26
N ASN A 31 -0.82 -9.69 6.65
CA ASN A 31 -0.56 -10.35 5.35
C ASN A 31 -1.43 -9.86 4.17
N GLY A 32 -1.92 -8.62 4.22
CA GLY A 32 -2.76 -8.03 3.18
C GLY A 32 -4.23 -7.95 3.53
N GLU A 33 -4.59 -8.15 4.79
CA GLU A 33 -5.94 -7.87 5.31
C GLU A 33 -6.26 -6.37 5.29
N LYS A 34 -5.27 -5.52 5.60
CA LYS A 34 -5.43 -4.07 5.55
C LYS A 34 -4.19 -3.43 4.92
N ILE A 35 -4.43 -2.48 4.02
CA ILE A 35 -3.38 -1.73 3.33
C ILE A 35 -3.69 -0.25 3.47
N ILE A 36 -2.71 0.51 3.94
CA ILE A 36 -2.81 1.96 4.14
C ILE A 36 -1.86 2.64 3.15
N PHE A 37 -2.43 3.51 2.31
CA PHE A 37 -1.73 4.32 1.32
C PHE A 37 -1.63 5.75 1.86
N GLN A 38 -0.50 6.42 1.66
CA GLN A 38 -0.06 7.67 2.34
C GLN A 38 0.64 7.43 3.67
N VAL A 39 1.88 6.90 3.60
CA VAL A 39 2.77 6.76 4.76
C VAL A 39 3.62 8.03 4.98
N GLU A 40 3.46 9.07 4.14
CA GLU A 40 4.21 10.32 4.30
C GLU A 40 3.78 11.02 5.60
N GLY A 41 4.71 11.14 6.54
CA GLY A 41 4.47 11.76 7.85
C GLY A 41 3.78 10.86 8.87
N MET A 42 3.55 9.57 8.57
CA MET A 42 2.89 8.65 9.50
C MET A 42 3.90 8.08 10.50
N ASN A 43 3.69 8.30 11.81
CA ASN A 43 4.51 7.69 12.84
C ASN A 43 3.94 6.29 13.16
N LEU A 44 4.81 5.28 13.16
CA LEU A 44 4.44 3.89 13.45
C LEU A 44 3.88 3.72 14.88
N GLU A 45 4.22 4.64 15.78
CA GLU A 45 3.69 4.68 17.15
C GLU A 45 2.20 5.01 17.20
N ASP A 46 1.69 5.82 16.26
CA ASP A 46 0.27 6.20 16.18
C ASP A 46 -0.63 5.01 15.79
N ILE A 47 -0.03 3.95 15.26
CA ILE A 47 -0.71 2.75 14.76
C ILE A 47 -0.74 1.66 15.84
N LYS A 48 0.00 1.83 16.94
CA LYS A 48 -0.07 0.96 18.12
C LYS A 48 -1.22 1.45 19.01
N GLY A 49 -2.40 0.84 18.82
CA GLY A 49 -3.49 0.94 19.79
C GLY A 49 -3.14 0.29 21.12
#